data_AF-A0A2A5M9Q9-F1
#
_entry.id   AF-A0A2A5M9Q9-F1
#
_cell.length_a   1.000
_cell.length_b   1.000
_cell.length_c   1.000
_cell.angle_alpha   90.00
_cell.angle_beta   90.00
_cell.angle_gamma   90.00
#
_symmetry.space_group_name_H-M   'P 1'
#
loop_
_entity.id
_entity.type
_entity.pdbx_description
1 polymer ?
#
loop_
_entity_poly.entity_id
_entity_poly.type
_entity_poly.pdbx_seq_one_letter_code
_entity_poly.pdbx_strand_id
1 'polypeptide(L)' 'MVKVEFLGPINKENLELEVKNLKELKEILQKDESLKEWLELCAVSLNDEIIFDENTKLK' A
#
# COMPACT_ATOMS: atom_id res chain seq x y z
N MET A 1 -3.49 -13.40 -1.16
CA MET A 1 -2.19 -12.80 -1.54
C MET A 1 -2.48 -11.54 -2.33
N VAL A 2 -1.85 -10.42 -1.98
CA VAL A 2 -2.00 -9.14 -2.67
C VAL A 2 -0.67 -8.71 -3.27
N LYS A 3 -0.71 -8.04 -4.41
CA LYS A 3 0.43 -7.39 -5.03
C LYS A 3 0.32 -5.88 -4.81
N VAL A 4 1.38 -5.27 -4.30
CA VAL A 4 1.48 -3.83 -4.09
C VAL A 4 2.47 -3.26 -5.08
N GLU A 5 2.03 -2.28 -5.87
CA GLU A 5 2.83 -1.62 -6.89
C GLU A 5 3.13 -0.18 -6.45
N PHE A 6 4.41 0.20 -6.51
CA PHE A 6 4.84 1.54 -6.16
C PHE A 6 5.01 2.37 -7.43
N LEU A 7 4.10 3.32 -7.65
CA LEU A 7 4.09 4.14 -8.84
C LEU A 7 4.87 5.45 -8.66
N GLY A 8 5.31 6.02 -9.78
CA GLY A 8 5.99 7.32 -9.80
C GLY A 8 7.40 7.26 -9.21
N PRO A 9 7.83 8.31 -8.47
CA PRO A 9 9.22 8.47 -8.03
C PRO A 9 9.65 7.56 -6.88
N ILE A 10 8.75 6.72 -6.35
CA ILE A 10 9.03 5.82 -5.21
C ILE A 10 10.10 4.77 -5.57
N ASN A 11 10.22 4.41 -6.86
CA ASN A 11 11.28 3.56 -7.43
C ASN A 11 11.61 2.32 -6.59
N LYS A 12 10.57 1.58 -6.19
CA LYS A 12 10.67 0.38 -5.35
C LYS A 12 10.05 -0.80 -6.06
N GLU A 13 10.63 -1.98 -5.87
CA GLU A 13 10.09 -3.21 -6.44
C GLU A 13 8.70 -3.53 -5.87
N ASN A 14 7.90 -4.23 -6.68
CA ASN A 14 6.59 -4.69 -6.26
C ASN A 14 6.71 -5.65 -5.08
N LEU A 15 5.75 -5.58 -4.16
CA LEU A 15 5.71 -6.43 -2.97
C LEU A 15 4.53 -7.39 -3.06
N GLU A 16 4.76 -8.67 -2.78
CA GLU A 16 3.70 -9.68 -2.66
C GLU A 16 3.62 -10.16 -1.22
N LEU A 17 2.42 -10.09 -0.63
CA LEU A 17 2.21 -10.44 0.78
C LEU A 17 0.78 -10.90 1.07
N GLU A 18 0.58 -11.54 2.23
CA GLU A 18 -0.73 -11.88 2.74
C GLU A 18 -1.19 -10.87 3.79
N VAL A 19 -2.17 -10.04 3.42
CA VAL A 19 -2.84 -9.07 4.30
C VAL A 19 -4.33 -9.05 3.99
N LYS A 20 -5.15 -8.75 4.99
CA LYS A 20 -6.62 -8.79 4.90
C LYS A 20 -7.24 -7.44 4.55
N ASN A 21 -6.56 -6.35 4.90
CA ASN A 21 -7.04 -4.98 4.74
C ASN A 21 -5.86 -4.00 4.64
N LEU A 22 -6.17 -2.73 4.36
CA LEU A 22 -5.13 -1.70 4.26
C LEU A 22 -4.46 -1.37 5.59
N LYS A 23 -5.11 -1.60 6.73
CA LYS A 23 -4.52 -1.37 8.05
C LYS A 23 -3.31 -2.29 8.29
N GLU A 24 -3.46 -3.58 8.02
CA GLU A 24 -2.35 -4.55 8.09
C GLU A 24 -1.24 -4.19 7.09
N LEU A 25 -1.60 -3.77 5.87
CA LEU A 25 -0.63 -3.33 4.87
C LEU A 25 0.15 -2.09 5.34
N LYS A 26 -0.53 -1.09 5.89
CA LYS A 26 0.06 0.14 6.42
C LYS A 26 1.08 -0.16 7.50
N GLU A 27 0.78 -1.04 8.45
CA GLU A 27 1.71 -1.44 9.52
C GLU A 27 2.98 -2.10 8.98
N ILE A 28 2.90 -2.80 7.84
CA ILE A 28 4.07 -3.40 7.18
C ILE A 28 4.88 -2.32 6.45
N LEU A 29 4.22 -1.47 5.66
CA LEU A 29 4.91 -0.43 4.88
C LEU A 29 5.56 0.63 5.77
N GLN A 30 4.98 0.96 6.93
CA GLN A 30 5.54 1.92 7.89
C GLN A 30 6.88 1.48 8.51
N LYS A 31 7.21 0.18 8.45
CA LYS A 31 8.51 -0.33 8.92
C LYS A 31 9.63 0.00 7.95
N ASP A 32 9.30 0.37 6.72
CA ASP A 32 10.26 0.79 5.72
C ASP A 32 10.43 2.31 5.79
N GLU A 33 11.54 2.75 6.38
CA GLU A 33 11.87 4.18 6.52
C GLU A 33 11.89 4.92 5.17
N SER A 34 12.24 4.24 4.06
CA SER A 34 12.24 4.85 2.72
C SER A 34 10.84 5.21 2.22
N LEU A 35 9.80 4.62 2.80
CA LEU A 35 8.41 4.84 2.38
C LEU A 35 7.69 5.91 3.21
N LYS A 36 8.24 6.35 4.34
CA LYS A 36 7.51 7.22 5.29
C LYS A 36 7.01 8.52 4.65
N GLU A 37 7.87 9.21 3.91
CA GLU A 37 7.49 10.45 3.22
C GLU A 37 6.42 10.22 2.15
N TRP A 38 6.41 9.04 1.52
CA TRP A 38 5.47 8.68 0.46
C TRP A 38 4.10 8.27 1.03
N LEU A 39 4.08 7.54 2.14
CA LEU A 39 2.83 7.06 2.76
C LEU A 39 1.89 8.20 3.18
N GLU A 40 2.43 9.39 3.48
CA GLU A 40 1.63 10.57 3.80
C GLU A 40 1.11 11.32 2.55
N LEU A 41 1.76 11.14 1.40
CA LEU A 41 1.47 11.88 0.16
C LEU A 41 0.69 11.06 -0.87
N CYS A 42 0.73 9.74 -0.78
CA CYS A 42 0.16 8.86 -1.79
C CYS A 42 -1.33 8.59 -1.56
N ALA A 43 -2.09 8.63 -2.65
CA ALA A 43 -3.40 7.98 -2.71
C ALA A 43 -3.22 6.47 -2.92
N VAL A 44 -4.21 5.69 -2.47
CA VAL A 44 -4.23 4.23 -2.64
C VAL A 44 -5.33 3.86 -3.63
N SER A 45 -4.98 3.08 -4.66
CA SER A 45 -5.95 2.41 -5.51
C SER A 45 -5.97 0.90 -5.23
N LEU A 46 -7.15 0.32 -5.25
CA LEU A 46 -7.38 -1.12 -5.21
C LEU A 46 -8.04 -1.52 -6.52
N ASN A 47 -7.32 -2.24 -7.37
CA ASN A 47 -7.80 -2.68 -8.69
C ASN A 47 -8.39 -1.51 -9.51
N ASP A 48 -7.57 -0.46 -9.72
CA ASP A 48 -7.91 0.75 -10.48
C ASP A 48 -8.97 1.68 -9.86
N GLU A 49 -9.48 1.37 -8.67
CA GLU A 49 -10.39 2.25 -7.93
C GLU A 49 -9.70 2.91 -6.74
N ILE A 50 -9.78 4.24 -6.64
CA ILE A 50 -9.25 4.96 -5.46
C ILE A 50 -10.11 4.65 -4.24
N ILE A 51 -9.47 4.23 -3.16
CA ILE A 51 -10.15 3.92 -1.90
C ILE A 51 -9.62 4.79 -0.76
N PHE A 52 -10.51 5.08 0.20
CA PHE A 52 -10.21 5.94 1.35
C PHE A 52 -10.45 5.25 2.71
N ASP A 53 -11.17 4.12 2.73
CA ASP A 53 -11.44 3.37 3.96
C ASP A 53 -10.35 2.32 4.20
N GLU A 54 -9.59 2.48 5.28
CA GLU A 54 -8.52 1.56 5.67
C GLU A 54 -9.03 0.16 6.08
N ASN A 55 -10.33 0.04 6.37
CA ASN A 55 -10.98 -1.23 6.69
C ASN A 55 -11.45 -2.00 5.45
N THR A 56 -11.25 -1.44 4.26
CA THR A 56 -11.54 -2.11 2.98
C THR A 56 -10.85 -3.47 2.96
N LYS A 57 -11.64 -4.53 2.73
CA LYS A 57 -11.11 -5.88 2.60
C LYS A 57 -10.41 -6.02 1.26
N LEU A 58 -9.16 -6.49 1.31
CA LEU A 58 -8.40 -6.84 0.13
C LEU A 58 -8.83 -8.25 -0.32
N LYS A 59 -9.09 -8.42 -1.62
CA LYS A 59 -9.55 -9.66 -2.23
C LYS A 59 -8.64 -10.04 -3.38
#